data_AF-A0A970GPG3-F1
#
_entry.id   AF-A0A970GPG3-F1
#
_cell.length_a   1.000
_cell.length_b   1.000
_cell.length_c   1.000
_cell.angle_alpha   90.00
_cell.angle_beta   90.00
_cell.angle_gamma   90.00
#
_symmetry.space_group_name_H-M   'P 1'
#
loop_
_entity.id
_entity.type
_entity.pdbx_description
1 polymer ?
#
loop_
_entity_poly.entity_id
_entity_poly.type
_entity_poly.pdbx_seq_one_letter_code
_entity_poly.pdbx_strand_id
1 'polypeptide(L)' 'MKGVIAIDGPAGAGKSTVAKLLAKKLGFRYLDTGAMYRA' A
#
# COMPACT_ATOMS: atom_id res chain seq x y z
N MET A 1 3.37 16.04 11.30
CA MET A 1 4.15 15.36 10.23
C MET A 1 3.24 14.41 9.49
N LYS A 2 3.08 14.54 8.16
CA LYS A 2 2.39 13.52 7.35
C LYS A 2 3.41 12.42 7.05
N GLY A 3 3.28 11.27 7.71
CA GLY A 3 4.15 10.11 7.50
C GLY A 3 3.81 9.37 6.21
N VAL A 4 4.79 8.65 5.67
CA VAL A 4 4.61 7.68 4.58
C VAL A 4 4.89 6.30 5.16
N ILE A 5 4.02 5.32 4.85
CA ILE A 5 4.20 3.92 5.24
C ILE A 5 4.47 3.14 3.96
N ALA A 6 5.68 2.58 3.85
CA ALA A 6 6.06 1.66 2.79
C ALA A 6 5.74 0.21 3.23
N ILE A 7 5.25 -0.62 2.30
CA ILE A 7 4.93 -2.03 2.53
C ILE A 7 5.58 -2.86 1.43
N ASP A 8 6.66 -3.57 1.78
CA ASP A 8 7.45 -4.39 0.88
C ASP A 8 7.30 -5.89 1.18
N GLY A 9 7.67 -6.73 0.20
CA GLY A 9 7.58 -8.19 0.29
C GLY A 9 7.39 -8.86 -1.08
N PRO A 10 7.42 -10.21 -1.14
CA PRO A 10 7.39 -10.95 -2.41
C PRO A 10 6.05 -10.80 -3.16
N ALA A 11 6.06 -11.14 -4.46
CA ALA A 11 4.84 -11.17 -5.28
C ALA A 11 3.82 -12.15 -4.67
N GLY A 12 2.53 -11.80 -4.73
CA GLY A 12 1.45 -12.62 -4.15
C GLY A 12 1.27 -12.53 -2.63
N ALA A 13 2.13 -11.84 -1.88
CA ALA A 13 2.04 -11.74 -0.41
C ALA A 13 0.86 -10.88 0.14
N GLY A 14 -0.07 -10.42 -0.70
CA GLY A 14 -1.22 -9.63 -0.25
C GLY A 14 -0.93 -8.18 0.15
N LYS A 15 0.23 -7.63 -0.22
CA LYS A 15 0.68 -6.27 0.14
C LYS A 15 -0.36 -5.18 -0.15
N SER A 16 -0.92 -5.16 -1.36
CA SER A 16 -1.95 -4.18 -1.75
C SER A 16 -3.21 -4.27 -0.88
N THR A 17 -3.62 -5.49 -0.52
CA THR A 17 -4.77 -5.72 0.37
C THR A 17 -4.52 -5.15 1.76
N VAL A 18 -3.38 -5.49 2.38
CA VAL A 18 -3.01 -5.00 3.72
C VAL A 18 -2.84 -3.48 3.71
N ALA A 19 -2.15 -2.93 2.70
CA ALA A 19 -1.94 -1.49 2.56
C ALA A 19 -3.26 -0.71 2.49
N LYS A 20 -4.24 -1.22 1.72
CA LYS A 20 -5.56 -0.59 1.58
C LYS A 20 -6.35 -0.62 2.90
N LEU A 21 -6.32 -1.75 3.62
CA LEU A 21 -6.98 -1.89 4.92
C LEU A 21 -6.34 -1.00 5.99
N LEU A 22 -5.01 -0.97 6.05
CA LEU A 22 -4.25 -0.13 6.97
C LEU A 22 -4.51 1.35 6.72
N ALA A 23 -4.48 1.78 5.46
CA ALA A 23 -4.75 3.16 5.08
C ALA A 23 -6.15 3.60 5.52
N LYS A 24 -7.17 2.76 5.32
CA LYS A 24 -8.54 3.02 5.80
C LYS A 24 -8.59 3.15 7.33
N LYS A 25 -7.90 2.27 8.06
CA LYS A 25 -7.91 2.28 9.53
C LYS A 25 -7.20 3.50 10.13
N LEU A 26 -6.15 3.99 9.47
CA LEU A 26 -5.34 5.11 9.96
C LEU A 26 -5.71 6.46 9.36
N GLY A 27 -6.65 6.52 8.40
CA GLY A 27 -6.99 7.74 7.68
C GLY A 27 -5.91 8.20 6.69
N PHE A 28 -5.08 7.28 6.19
CA PHE A 28 -4.05 7.58 5.19
C PHE A 28 -4.65 7.46 3.78
N ARG A 29 -4.04 8.17 2.82
CA ARG A 29 -4.27 7.90 1.40
C ARG A 29 -3.50 6.65 1.00
N TYR A 30 -4.14 5.79 0.21
CA TYR A 30 -3.53 4.60 -0.35
C TYR A 30 -2.97 4.89 -1.75
N LEU A 31 -1.75 4.40 -2.03
CA LEU A 31 -1.08 4.48 -3.32
C LEU A 31 -0.65 3.06 -3.74
N ASP A 32 -1.11 2.60 -4.90
CA ASP A 32 -0.69 1.31 -5.48
C ASP A 32 0.43 1.52 -6.50
N THR A 33 1.67 1.39 -6.05
CA THR A 33 2.85 1.47 -6.93
C THR A 33 2.95 0.29 -7.87
N GLY A 34 2.46 -0.90 -7.48
CA GLY A 34 2.48 -2.10 -8.30
C GLY A 34 1.53 -2.03 -9.49
N ALA A 35 0.48 -1.23 -9.42
CA ALA A 35 -0.38 -0.93 -10.58
C ALA A 35 0.31 0.02 -11.57
N MET A 36 1.13 0.96 -11.12
CA MET A 36 1.82 1.94 -11.99
C MET A 36 2.89 1.29 -12.87
N TYR A 37 3.64 0.31 -12.34
CA TYR A 37 4.71 -0.36 -13.10
C TYR A 37 4.23 -1.51 -13.99
N ARG A 38 2.96 -1.95 -13.86
CA ARG A 38 2.36 -3.00 -14.70
C ARG A 38 1.61 -2.44 -15.93
N ALA A 39 1.66 -1.13 -16.15
CA ALA A 39 1.07 -0.46 -17.31
C ALA A 39 2.05 -0.41 -18.50
#